data_AF-U2H6T0-F1
#
_entry.id   AF-U2H6T0-F1
#
_cell.length_a   1.000
_cell.length_b   1.000
_cell.length_c   1.000
_cell.angle_alpha   90.00
_cell.angle_beta   90.00
_cell.angle_gamma   90.00
#
_symmetry.space_group_name_H-M   'P 1'
#
loop_
_entity.id
_entity.type
_entity.pdbx_description
1 polymer ?
#
loop_
_entity_poly.entity_id
_entity_poly.type
_entity_poly.pdbx_seq_one_letter_code
_entity_poly.pdbx_strand_id
1 'polypeptide(L)'
;MRATNTGKRNRVHKEVKLEIVHAILSGELFLEEAMVKYGIRNEISIINWIKEYRSQVESRMRMTSDFLDQRKVKDETVLVAAIYQKIQELEEDNRLLREQKAYLVEKISVLEMEISQVADASTPYEHGK
;
A
#
# COMPACT_ATOMS: atom_id res chain seq x y z
N MET A 1 -32.64 -12.88 -60.70
CA MET A 1 -33.32 -12.49 -59.44
C MET A 1 -32.26 -12.40 -58.35
N ARG A 2 -32.16 -11.26 -57.64
CA ARG A 2 -31.16 -11.04 -56.58
C ARG A 2 -31.63 -11.72 -55.29
N ALA A 3 -30.82 -12.62 -54.75
CA ALA A 3 -31.02 -13.15 -53.40
C ALA A 3 -30.65 -12.07 -52.37
N THR A 4 -31.64 -11.55 -51.63
CA THR A 4 -31.39 -10.69 -50.48
C THR A 4 -31.03 -11.58 -49.29
N ASN A 5 -29.73 -11.69 -49.02
CA ASN A 5 -29.19 -12.32 -47.81
C ASN A 5 -29.66 -11.52 -46.59
N THR A 6 -30.70 -11.99 -45.92
CA THR A 6 -31.23 -11.41 -44.68
C THR A 6 -30.23 -11.69 -43.55
N GLY A 7 -29.33 -10.73 -43.34
CA GLY A 7 -28.30 -10.79 -42.30
C GLY A 7 -28.90 -11.08 -40.93
N LYS A 8 -28.51 -12.22 -40.34
CA LYS A 8 -28.79 -12.56 -38.94
C LYS A 8 -28.30 -11.40 -38.07
N ARG A 9 -29.22 -10.70 -37.39
CA ARG A 9 -28.87 -9.72 -36.36
C ARG A 9 -28.29 -10.52 -35.19
N ASN A 10 -26.96 -10.55 -35.06
CA ASN A 10 -26.32 -11.10 -33.87
C ASN A 10 -26.73 -10.24 -32.67
N ARG A 11 -27.58 -10.81 -31.81
CA ARG A 11 -28.04 -10.15 -30.59
C ARG A 11 -26.89 -10.16 -29.58
N VAL A 12 -26.41 -8.97 -29.21
CA VAL A 12 -25.41 -8.84 -28.14
C VAL A 12 -26.04 -9.28 -26.81
N HIS A 13 -25.35 -10.17 -26.10
CA HIS A 13 -25.76 -10.65 -24.78
C HIS A 13 -25.70 -9.54 -23.73
N LYS A 14 -26.53 -9.66 -22.69
CA LYS A 14 -26.65 -8.63 -21.65
C LYS A 14 -25.32 -8.36 -20.96
N GLU A 15 -24.56 -9.41 -20.68
CA GLU A 15 -23.26 -9.35 -20.00
C GLU A 15 -22.27 -8.52 -20.80
N VAL A 16 -22.21 -8.74 -22.12
CA VAL A 16 -21.35 -7.97 -23.04
C VAL A 16 -21.81 -6.51 -23.11
N LYS A 17 -23.12 -6.23 -23.10
CA LYS A 17 -23.61 -4.85 -23.04
C LYS A 17 -23.19 -4.14 -21.75
N LEU A 18 -23.28 -4.84 -20.62
CA LEU A 18 -22.85 -4.30 -19.32
C LEU A 18 -21.35 -4.03 -19.30
N GLU A 19 -20.54 -4.91 -19.89
CA GLU A 19 -19.10 -4.73 -20.04
C GLU A 19 -18.77 -3.50 -20.90
N ILE A 20 -19.45 -3.33 -22.04
CA ILE A 20 -19.30 -2.15 -22.90
C ILE A 20 -19.64 -0.87 -22.13
N VAL A 21 -20.78 -0.84 -21.45
CA VAL A 21 -21.22 0.34 -20.69
C VAL A 21 -20.25 0.63 -19.54
N HIS A 22 -19.72 -0.40 -18.87
CA HIS A 22 -18.69 -0.23 -17.85
C HIS A 22 -17.42 0.39 -18.42
N ALA A 23 -16.88 -0.14 -19.51
CA ALA A 23 -15.66 0.37 -20.14
C ALA A 23 -15.81 1.84 -20.58
N ILE A 24 -16.99 2.22 -21.07
CA ILE A 24 -17.26 3.61 -21.46
C ILE A 24 -17.39 4.53 -20.23
N LEU A 25 -18.15 4.12 -19.21
CA LEU A 25 -18.37 4.96 -18.01
C LEU A 25 -17.12 5.08 -17.12
N SER A 26 -16.22 4.10 -17.16
CA SER A 26 -14.91 4.16 -16.50
C SER A 26 -13.89 5.01 -17.28
N GLY A 27 -14.18 5.35 -18.54
CA GLY A 27 -13.24 6.01 -19.43
C GLY A 27 -12.16 5.09 -20.01
N GLU A 28 -12.29 3.77 -19.86
CA GLU A 28 -11.38 2.77 -20.47
C GLU A 28 -11.52 2.71 -22.00
N LEU A 29 -12.70 3.04 -22.54
CA LEU A 29 -12.97 3.08 -23.97
C LEU A 29 -13.82 4.29 -24.35
N PHE A 30 -13.46 4.93 -25.46
CA PHE A 30 -14.37 5.82 -26.18
C PHE A 30 -15.43 5.02 -26.93
N LEU A 31 -16.48 5.72 -27.34
CA LEU A 31 -17.65 5.12 -27.99
C LEU A 31 -17.28 4.43 -29.31
N GLU A 32 -16.44 5.09 -30.12
CA GLU A 32 -15.93 4.60 -31.39
C GLU A 32 -15.00 3.39 -31.19
N GLU A 33 -14.18 3.40 -30.15
CA GLU A 33 -13.30 2.29 -29.80
C GLU A 33 -14.10 1.07 -29.37
N ALA A 34 -15.17 1.26 -28.60
CA ALA A 34 -16.10 0.19 -28.25
C ALA A 34 -16.82 -0.35 -29.50
N MET A 35 -17.20 0.50 -30.45
CA MET A 35 -17.80 0.04 -31.71
C MET A 35 -16.85 -0.87 -32.48
N VAL A 36 -15.58 -0.49 -32.62
CA VAL A 36 -14.57 -1.28 -33.31
C VAL A 36 -14.28 -2.58 -32.55
N LYS A 37 -14.01 -2.50 -31.24
CA LYS A 37 -13.63 -3.64 -30.39
C LYS A 37 -14.70 -4.72 -30.35
N TYR A 38 -15.98 -4.34 -30.28
CA TYR A 38 -17.09 -5.28 -30.15
C TYR A 38 -17.85 -5.53 -31.47
N GLY A 39 -17.36 -4.98 -32.59
CA GLY A 39 -17.96 -5.18 -33.93
C GLY A 39 -19.37 -4.60 -34.07
N ILE A 40 -19.66 -3.50 -33.37
CA ILE A 40 -20.98 -2.86 -33.35
C ILE A 40 -21.04 -1.80 -34.43
N ARG A 41 -21.96 -1.96 -35.37
CA ARG A 41 -22.10 -1.06 -36.52
C ARG A 41 -22.85 0.22 -36.23
N ASN A 42 -23.69 0.24 -35.20
CA ASN A 42 -24.58 1.36 -34.92
C ASN A 42 -24.35 1.89 -33.50
N GLU A 43 -23.78 3.09 -33.43
CA GLU A 43 -23.51 3.85 -32.21
C GLU A 43 -24.75 4.03 -31.34
N ILE A 44 -25.92 4.23 -31.95
CA ILE A 44 -27.21 4.40 -31.26
C ILE A 44 -27.51 3.19 -30.37
N SER A 45 -27.06 1.99 -30.75
CA SER A 45 -27.24 0.79 -29.93
C SER A 45 -26.50 0.89 -28.61
N ILE A 46 -25.25 1.38 -28.65
CA ILE A 46 -24.43 1.57 -27.45
C ILE A 46 -25.00 2.71 -26.60
N ILE A 47 -25.38 3.83 -27.22
CA ILE A 47 -26.04 4.95 -26.51
C ILE A 47 -27.29 4.48 -25.76
N ASN A 48 -28.11 3.64 -26.38
CA ASN A 48 -29.30 3.08 -25.74
C ASN A 48 -28.94 2.16 -24.57
N TRP A 49 -27.89 1.33 -24.68
CA TRP A 49 -27.43 0.49 -23.57
C TRP A 49 -26.85 1.32 -22.43
N ILE A 50 -26.14 2.41 -22.72
CA ILE A 50 -25.67 3.36 -21.71
C ILE A 50 -26.89 3.90 -20.95
N LYS A 51 -27.91 4.40 -21.66
CA LYS A 51 -29.15 4.90 -21.01
C LYS A 51 -29.83 3.83 -20.15
N GLU A 52 -29.89 2.59 -20.64
CA GLU A 52 -30.56 1.48 -19.95
C GLU A 52 -29.79 0.99 -18.70
N TYR A 53 -28.46 0.88 -18.78
CA TYR A 53 -27.65 0.22 -17.75
C TYR A 53 -26.80 1.15 -16.88
N ARG A 54 -26.74 2.46 -17.18
CA ARG A 54 -25.90 3.44 -16.46
C ARG A 54 -26.07 3.36 -14.95
N SER A 55 -27.29 3.42 -14.43
CA SER A 55 -27.52 3.38 -12.97
C SER A 55 -27.01 2.09 -12.34
N GLN A 56 -27.25 0.93 -12.98
CA GLN A 56 -26.79 -0.36 -12.49
C GLN A 56 -25.25 -0.43 -12.45
N VAL A 57 -24.60 0.03 -13.51
CA VAL A 57 -23.14 0.02 -13.64
C VAL A 57 -22.50 1.01 -12.67
N GLU A 58 -23.00 2.24 -12.58
CA GLU A 58 -22.51 3.26 -11.63
C GLU A 58 -22.67 2.79 -10.18
N SER A 59 -23.80 2.17 -9.84
CA SER A 59 -24.02 1.60 -8.50
C SER A 59 -22.99 0.52 -8.18
N ARG A 60 -22.70 -0.36 -9.15
CA ARG A 60 -21.68 -1.39 -8.99
C ARG A 60 -20.27 -0.80 -8.81
N MET A 61 -19.93 0.21 -9.61
CA MET A 61 -18.64 0.91 -9.53
C MET A 61 -18.45 1.62 -8.18
N ARG A 62 -19.50 2.26 -7.65
CA ARG A 62 -19.47 2.85 -6.31
C ARG A 62 -19.23 1.80 -5.24
N MET A 63 -19.96 0.69 -5.27
CA MET A 63 -19.76 -0.40 -4.30
C MET A 63 -18.34 -0.98 -4.34
N THR A 64 -17.74 -1.09 -5.53
CA THR A 64 -16.34 -1.54 -5.65
C THR A 64 -15.36 -0.51 -5.09
N SER A 65 -15.59 0.79 -5.30
CA SER A 65 -14.75 1.85 -4.75
C SER A 65 -14.83 1.89 -3.22
N ASP A 66 -16.05 1.89 -2.66
CA ASP A 66 -16.28 1.94 -1.22
C ASP A 66 -15.63 0.74 -0.50
N PHE A 67 -15.70 -0.45 -1.11
CA PHE A 67 -15.07 -1.65 -0.56
C PHE A 67 -13.54 -1.58 -0.59
N LEU A 68 -12.95 -1.08 -1.69
CA LEU A 68 -11.50 -0.92 -1.80
C LEU A 68 -10.97 0.13 -0.83
N ASP A 69 -11.68 1.25 -0.67
CA ASP A 69 -11.34 2.29 0.30
C ASP A 69 -11.39 1.75 1.73
N GLN A 70 -12.45 1.02 2.10
CA GLN A 70 -12.55 0.39 3.42
C GLN A 70 -11.45 -0.63 3.68
N ARG A 71 -11.10 -1.46 2.68
CA ARG A 71 -10.00 -2.41 2.81
C ARG A 71 -8.67 -1.68 2.98
N LYS A 72 -8.40 -0.65 2.18
CA LYS A 72 -7.17 0.15 2.26
C LYS A 72 -7.04 0.83 3.63
N VAL A 73 -8.11 1.44 4.14
CA VAL A 73 -8.14 2.05 5.47
C VAL A 73 -7.85 1.02 6.55
N LYS A 74 -8.39 -0.20 6.42
CA LYS A 74 -8.14 -1.29 7.37
C LYS A 74 -6.68 -1.77 7.33
N ASP A 75 -6.09 -1.89 6.14
CA ASP A 75 -4.69 -2.29 6.00
C ASP A 75 -3.74 -1.19 6.54
N GLU A 76 -4.03 0.08 6.27
CA GLU A 76 -3.29 1.22 6.82
C GLU A 76 -3.40 1.28 8.36
N THR A 77 -4.59 1.09 8.94
CA THR A 77 -4.75 1.09 10.40
C THR A 77 -4.01 -0.05 11.08
N VAL A 78 -3.99 -1.25 10.50
CA VAL A 78 -3.20 -2.38 11.00
C VAL A 78 -1.70 -2.09 10.92
N LEU A 79 -1.24 -1.52 9.81
CA LEU A 79 0.17 -1.14 9.64
C LEU A 79 0.60 -0.07 10.66
N VAL A 80 -0.24 0.94 10.87
CA VAL A 80 0.01 2.01 11.85
C VAL A 80 0.16 1.41 13.26
N ALA A 81 -0.71 0.49 13.67
CA ALA A 81 -0.62 -0.17 14.96
C ALA A 81 0.69 -0.96 15.13
N ALA A 82 1.10 -1.71 14.10
CA ALA A 82 2.35 -2.46 14.11
C ALA A 82 3.59 -1.55 14.21
N ILE A 83 3.57 -0.40 13.52
CA ILE A 83 4.66 0.58 13.58
C ILE A 83 4.76 1.17 14.99
N TYR A 84 3.65 1.55 15.61
CA TYR A 84 3.67 2.09 16.98
C TYR A 84 4.25 1.10 17.98
N GLN A 85 3.87 -0.18 17.90
CA GLN A 85 4.45 -1.23 18.73
C GLN A 85 5.96 -1.34 18.54
N LYS A 86 6.44 -1.30 17.28
CA LYS A 86 7.86 -1.40 17.01
C LYS A 86 8.65 -0.19 17.50
N ILE A 87 8.08 1.00 17.43
CA ILE A 87 8.69 2.22 18.00
C ILE A 87 8.88 2.06 19.51
N GLN A 88 7.86 1.61 20.23
CA GLN A 88 7.95 1.39 21.68
C GLN A 88 9.04 0.39 22.06
N GLU A 89 9.10 -0.75 21.37
CA GLU A 89 10.13 -1.77 21.59
C GLU A 89 11.54 -1.18 21.37
N LEU A 90 11.74 -0.46 20.27
CA LEU A 90 13.02 0.18 19.96
C LEU A 90 13.41 1.27 20.98
N GLU A 91 12.44 1.99 21.52
CA GLU A 91 12.67 2.98 22.57
C GLU A 91 13.07 2.33 23.90
N GLU A 92 12.47 1.18 24.25
CA GLU A 92 12.84 0.36 25.40
C GLU A 92 14.25 -0.20 25.29
N ASP A 93 14.60 -0.80 24.15
CA ASP A 93 15.93 -1.33 23.90
C ASP A 93 16.99 -0.23 23.97
N ASN A 94 16.72 0.94 23.38
CA ASN A 94 17.63 2.08 23.44
C ASN A 94 17.83 2.59 24.87
N ARG A 95 16.79 2.58 25.70
CA ARG A 95 16.89 2.95 27.12
C ARG A 95 17.81 1.98 27.85
N LEU A 96 17.60 0.68 27.70
CA LEU A 96 18.40 -0.34 28.37
C LEU A 96 19.87 -0.27 27.94
N LEU A 97 20.13 -0.09 26.64
CA LEU A 97 21.50 0.08 26.12
C LEU A 97 22.20 1.32 26.70
N ARG A 98 21.48 2.42 26.89
CA ARG A 98 22.03 3.63 27.52
C ARG A 98 22.38 3.41 28.98
N GLU A 99 21.55 2.69 29.73
CA GLU A 99 21.81 2.34 31.13
C GLU A 99 23.03 1.41 31.26
N GLN A 100 23.09 0.36 30.44
CA GLN A 100 24.23 -0.55 30.39
C GLN A 100 25.52 0.19 30.04
N LYS A 101 25.47 1.11 29.07
CA LYS A 101 26.60 1.96 28.72
C LYS A 101 27.05 2.82 29.91
N ALA A 102 26.11 3.45 30.61
CA ALA A 102 26.44 4.28 31.78
C ALA A 102 27.12 3.47 32.89
N TYR A 103 26.61 2.27 33.17
CA TYR A 103 27.21 1.36 34.15
C TYR A 103 28.65 0.96 33.78
N LEU A 104 28.89 0.61 32.52
CA LEU A 104 30.23 0.23 32.07
C LEU A 104 31.20 1.41 32.13
N VAL A 105 30.75 2.61 31.75
CA VAL A 105 31.56 3.84 31.86
C VAL A 105 31.97 4.09 33.31
N GLU A 106 31.03 3.98 34.26
CA GLU A 106 31.34 4.15 35.69
C GLU A 106 32.36 3.12 36.17
N LYS A 107 32.17 1.85 35.80
CA LYS A 107 33.08 0.77 36.18
C LYS A 107 34.50 0.97 35.62
N ILE A 108 34.61 1.48 34.39
CA ILE A 108 35.91 1.82 33.79
C ILE A 108 36.58 2.95 34.58
N SER A 109 35.85 4.03 34.90
CA SER A 109 36.39 5.15 35.69
C SER A 109 36.95 4.71 37.04
N VAL A 110 36.25 3.83 37.76
CA VAL A 110 36.72 3.29 39.04
C VAL A 110 38.02 2.51 38.87
N LEU A 111 38.09 1.62 37.88
CA LEU A 111 39.29 0.84 37.60
C LEU A 111 40.48 1.73 37.19
N GLU A 112 40.26 2.76 36.38
CA GLU A 112 41.28 3.75 36.01
C GLU A 112 41.83 4.48 37.24
N MET A 113 40.96 4.82 38.19
CA MET A 113 41.34 5.47 39.44
C MET A 113 42.16 4.53 40.35
N GLU A 114 41.76 3.27 40.47
CA GLU A 114 42.51 2.23 41.22
C GLU A 114 43.90 1.98 40.63
N ILE A 115 44.01 1.88 39.29
CA ILE A 115 45.29 1.71 38.61
C ILE A 115 46.22 2.90 38.88
N SER A 116 45.69 4.12 38.86
CA SER A 116 46.47 5.34 39.13
C SER A 116 47.01 5.37 40.57
N GLN A 117 46.19 4.99 41.55
CA GLN A 117 46.61 4.92 42.96
C GLN A 117 47.69 3.86 43.21
N VAL A 118 47.62 2.71 42.52
CA VAL A 118 48.62 1.64 42.62
C VAL A 118 49.93 2.05 41.95
N ALA A 119 49.88 2.81 40.85
CA ALA A 119 51.06 3.37 40.19
C ALA A 119 51.80 4.37 41.09
N ASP A 120 51.07 5.25 41.78
CA ASP A 120 51.64 6.23 42.71
C ASP A 120 52.24 5.56 43.96
N ALA A 121 51.59 4.52 44.50
CA ALA A 121 52.07 3.77 45.66
C ALA A 121 53.29 2.88 45.37
N SER A 122 53.60 2.62 44.10
CA SER A 122 54.71 1.77 43.66
C SER A 122 55.99 2.53 43.35
N THR A 123 56.08 3.85 43.60
CA THR A 123 57.36 4.56 43.51
C THR A 123 58.26 4.18 44.69
N PRO A 124 59.34 3.41 44.48
CA PRO A 124 60.22 3.02 45.58
C PRO A 124 61.00 4.26 46.01
N TYR A 125 60.98 4.53 47.32
CA TYR A 125 61.92 5.45 47.95
C TYR A 125 63.36 5.01 47.62
N GLU A 126 63.99 5.63 46.62
CA GLU A 126 65.44 5.60 46.47
C GLU A 126 66.06 6.41 47.61
N HIS A 127 66.37 5.72 48.72
CA HIS A 127 67.25 6.23 49.75
C HIS A 127 68.70 6.04 49.33
N GLY A 128 69.35 7.16 49.02
CA GLY A 128 70.76 7.42 49.33
C GLY A 128 71.79 6.87 48.34
N LYS A 129 72.60 7.77 47.78
CA LYS A 129 73.91 8.17 48.35
C LYS A 129 74.33 9.53 47.82
#